data_AF-A0A6P1DP36-F1
#
_entry.id   AF-A0A6P1DP36-F1
#
_cell.length_a   1.000
_cell.length_b   1.000
_cell.length_c   1.000
_cell.angle_alpha   90.00
_cell.angle_beta   90.00
_cell.angle_gamma   90.00
#
_symmetry.space_group_name_H-M   'P 1'
#
loop_
_entity.id
_entity.type
_entity.pdbx_description
1 polymer ?
#
loop_
_entity_poly.entity_id
_entity_poly.type
_entity_poly.pdbx_seq_one_letter_code
_entity_poly.pdbx_strand_id
1 'polypeptide(L)'
;MKNNHKIKSIVLFLYLWLCIGFPLGLWVLLAGPSKWLAEYARSTDMEMSKENILGKLIIIVYVIVAFLLALLLHWFIKRSKSKAVKWIIPSILTLILLTSVYIFSFNPQWLISYSGGDPIKNIENHQQKNKDQLKFVYGAYPNEEMIKSLKEQGYDGIISLLHEMVIPAEPALMKDENEIAIKYGIKLINMPMMPWISGNEKTLQAAKEFIENEKGLYYVHCYLGRDRINIFKSAAKKYGVKTSLDKNITTRTMEDQPNWERGDYFKLEEGVYLTPYPTDDEFTMFVLNDYFKTVISLLDNNVVDNQPWIAKEEKIFTDYPMNYVHYPLVSTFNQKDLDALKALINTKEKPILLHGFLTIDPISKFIVAHY
;
A
#
# COMPACT_ATOMS: atom_id res chain seq x y z
N MET A 1 28.29 41.10 7.98
CA MET A 1 28.94 39.89 8.54
C MET A 1 28.07 39.07 9.53
N LYS A 2 27.14 39.64 10.32
CA LYS A 2 26.29 38.86 11.26
C LYS A 2 25.34 37.83 10.61
N ASN A 3 24.83 38.09 9.40
CA ASN A 3 23.92 37.17 8.71
C ASN A 3 24.59 35.85 8.30
N ASN A 4 25.85 35.87 7.86
CA ASN A 4 26.58 34.65 7.47
C ASN A 4 26.78 33.67 8.63
N HIS A 5 26.92 34.16 9.87
CA HIS A 5 27.07 33.29 11.04
C HIS A 5 25.74 32.63 11.44
N LYS A 6 24.62 33.35 11.31
CA LYS A 6 23.28 32.77 11.56
C LYS A 6 22.94 31.70 10.54
N ILE A 7 23.18 31.97 9.25
CA ILE A 7 22.91 31.01 8.16
C ILE A 7 23.73 29.73 8.36
N LYS A 8 25.03 29.83 8.63
CA LYS A 8 25.89 28.66 8.91
C LYS A 8 25.41 27.83 10.11
N SER A 9 24.90 28.50 11.15
CA SER A 9 24.34 27.83 12.34
C SER A 9 23.08 27.03 12.00
N ILE A 10 22.18 27.61 11.19
CA ILE A 10 20.94 26.96 10.77
C ILE A 10 21.25 25.76 9.87
N VAL A 11 22.13 25.93 8.88
CA VAL A 11 22.54 24.84 7.98
C VAL A 11 23.16 23.69 8.77
N LEU A 12 24.05 23.97 9.73
CA LEU A 12 24.63 22.93 10.58
C LEU A 12 23.57 22.20 11.41
N PHE A 13 22.60 22.93 11.96
CA PHE A 13 21.50 22.32 12.71
C PHE A 13 20.66 21.38 11.84
N LEU A 14 20.21 21.85 10.66
CA LEU A 14 19.43 21.04 9.72
C LEU A 14 20.20 19.80 9.25
N TYR A 15 21.49 19.95 8.99
CA TYR A 15 22.37 18.85 8.64
C TYR A 15 22.45 17.80 9.75
N LEU A 16 22.68 18.22 11.01
CA LEU A 16 22.71 17.29 12.15
C LEU A 16 21.35 16.61 12.36
N TRP A 17 20.26 17.35 12.17
CA TRP A 17 18.92 16.79 12.28
C TRP A 17 18.65 15.73 11.21
N LEU A 18 19.12 15.93 9.98
CA LEU A 18 19.06 14.90 8.93
C LEU A 18 19.89 13.67 9.29
N CYS A 19 21.15 13.85 9.71
CA CYS A 19 22.05 12.74 10.02
C CYS A 19 21.62 11.92 11.26
N ILE A 20 20.87 12.51 12.18
CA ILE A 20 20.29 11.77 13.33
C ILE A 20 18.93 11.21 12.96
N GLY A 21 18.08 12.03 12.33
CA GLY A 21 16.71 11.71 12.00
C GLY A 21 16.64 10.47 11.14
N PHE A 22 17.37 10.41 10.02
CA PHE A 22 17.25 9.28 9.10
C PHE A 22 17.63 7.93 9.74
N PRO A 23 18.82 7.75 10.38
CA PRO A 23 19.15 6.51 11.07
C PRO A 23 18.20 6.16 12.23
N LEU A 24 17.80 7.16 13.02
CA LEU A 24 16.88 6.95 14.14
C LEU A 24 15.48 6.57 13.64
N GLY A 25 15.02 7.17 12.55
CA GLY A 25 13.75 6.85 11.91
C GLY A 25 13.75 5.42 11.37
N LEU A 26 14.84 5.00 10.73
CA LEU A 26 15.03 3.60 10.34
C LEU A 26 14.99 2.68 11.55
N TRP A 27 15.66 3.03 12.66
CA TRP A 27 15.59 2.23 13.89
C TRP A 27 14.16 2.17 14.45
N VAL A 28 13.43 3.29 14.53
CA VAL A 28 12.04 3.35 15.02
C VAL A 28 11.13 2.44 14.21
N LEU A 29 11.28 2.44 12.88
CA LEU A 29 10.51 1.61 11.96
C LEU A 29 10.92 0.12 12.00
N LEU A 30 12.22 -0.18 12.06
CA LEU A 30 12.77 -1.53 11.88
C LEU A 30 12.93 -2.35 13.15
N ALA A 31 13.32 -1.71 14.25
CA ALA A 31 13.75 -2.38 15.47
C ALA A 31 13.16 -1.76 16.74
N GLY A 32 12.44 -0.66 16.59
CA GLY A 32 12.00 0.20 17.66
C GLY A 32 10.48 0.16 17.89
N PRO A 33 9.93 1.25 18.45
CA PRO A 33 8.56 1.27 18.96
C PRO A 33 7.49 0.97 17.91
N SER A 34 7.67 1.38 16.65
CA SER A 34 6.68 1.11 15.60
C SER A 34 6.54 -0.39 15.31
N LYS A 35 7.66 -1.13 15.34
CA LYS A 35 7.65 -2.59 15.20
C LYS A 35 6.97 -3.25 16.40
N TRP A 36 7.34 -2.85 17.62
CA TRP A 36 6.72 -3.40 18.83
C TRP A 36 5.22 -3.16 18.88
N LEU A 37 4.77 -1.99 18.41
CA LEU A 37 3.34 -1.70 18.26
C LEU A 37 2.68 -2.63 17.25
N ALA A 38 3.28 -2.82 16.07
CA ALA A 38 2.71 -3.69 15.04
C ALA A 38 2.66 -5.17 15.46
N GLU A 39 3.64 -5.64 16.23
CA GLU A 39 3.64 -7.00 16.82
C GLU A 39 2.57 -7.13 17.92
N TYR A 40 2.48 -6.12 18.80
CA TYR A 40 1.48 -6.08 19.86
C TYR A 40 0.06 -6.03 19.30
N ALA A 41 -0.20 -5.14 18.32
CA ALA A 41 -1.48 -5.00 17.64
C ALA A 41 -1.95 -6.33 17.03
N ARG A 42 -1.05 -7.05 16.35
CA ARG A 42 -1.32 -8.38 15.79
C ARG A 42 -1.61 -9.44 16.86
N SER A 43 -0.87 -9.44 17.97
CA SER A 43 -1.07 -10.42 19.05
C SER A 43 -2.37 -10.22 19.84
N THR A 44 -2.97 -9.03 19.76
CA THR A 44 -4.14 -8.64 20.56
C THR A 44 -5.38 -8.35 19.72
N ASP A 45 -5.32 -8.61 18.40
CA ASP A 45 -6.35 -8.24 17.42
C ASP A 45 -6.81 -6.77 17.59
N MET A 46 -5.83 -5.88 17.71
CA MET A 46 -6.08 -4.47 17.99
C MET A 46 -6.83 -3.81 16.83
N GLU A 47 -7.90 -3.10 17.18
CA GLU A 47 -8.64 -2.25 16.26
C GLU A 47 -7.73 -1.26 15.50
N MET A 48 -7.86 -1.22 14.18
CA MET A 48 -6.95 -0.48 13.29
C MET A 48 -6.89 1.03 13.60
N SER A 49 -8.01 1.61 14.06
CA SER A 49 -8.08 3.01 14.51
C SER A 49 -7.10 3.30 15.66
N LYS A 50 -6.97 2.39 16.63
CA LYS A 50 -6.06 2.53 17.77
C LYS A 50 -4.61 2.34 17.35
N GLU A 51 -4.33 1.39 16.45
CA GLU A 51 -3.00 1.21 15.86
C GLU A 51 -2.55 2.49 15.14
N ASN A 52 -3.43 3.10 14.35
CA ASN A 52 -3.15 4.35 13.63
C ASN A 52 -2.85 5.53 14.56
N ILE A 53 -3.61 5.69 15.65
CA ILE A 53 -3.38 6.75 16.64
C ILE A 53 -2.04 6.56 17.35
N LEU A 54 -1.76 5.33 17.81
CA LEU A 54 -0.50 4.99 18.48
C LEU A 54 0.70 5.15 17.54
N GLY A 55 0.57 4.73 16.28
CA GLY A 55 1.59 4.91 15.25
C GLY A 55 1.92 6.39 15.01
N LYS A 56 0.91 7.25 14.90
CA LYS A 56 1.09 8.71 14.78
C LYS A 56 1.79 9.29 16.01
N LEU A 57 1.42 8.84 17.21
CA LEU A 57 2.05 9.28 18.46
C LEU A 57 3.54 8.90 18.50
N ILE A 58 3.89 7.68 18.10
CA ILE A 58 5.29 7.23 18.01
C ILE A 58 6.08 8.13 17.05
N ILE A 59 5.53 8.46 15.88
CA ILE A 59 6.18 9.35 14.92
C ILE A 59 6.39 10.75 15.51
N ILE A 60 5.38 11.32 16.17
CA ILE A 60 5.48 12.64 16.81
C ILE A 60 6.59 12.63 17.88
N VAL A 61 6.62 11.62 18.75
CA VAL A 61 7.66 11.46 19.78
C VAL A 61 9.04 11.34 19.12
N TYR A 62 9.16 10.54 18.07
CA TYR A 62 10.41 10.40 17.30
C TYR A 62 10.90 11.74 16.74
N VAL A 63 10.02 12.53 16.10
CA VAL A 63 10.39 13.84 15.52
C VAL A 63 10.90 14.77 16.62
N ILE A 64 10.23 14.81 17.77
CA ILE A 64 10.64 15.62 18.93
C ILE A 64 12.01 15.16 19.45
N VAL A 65 12.20 13.85 19.65
CA VAL A 65 13.47 13.29 20.14
C VAL A 65 14.62 13.59 19.17
N ALA A 66 14.42 13.37 17.86
CA ALA A 66 15.41 13.68 16.84
C ALA A 66 15.78 15.18 16.83
N PHE A 67 14.78 16.05 16.96
CA PHE A 67 14.97 17.50 17.02
C PHE A 67 15.76 17.92 18.28
N LEU A 68 15.39 17.40 19.46
CA LEU A 68 16.08 17.68 20.72
C LEU A 68 17.53 17.18 20.71
N LEU A 69 17.79 15.99 20.17
CA LEU A 69 19.15 15.46 20.01
C LEU A 69 19.97 16.33 19.05
N ALA A 70 19.40 16.75 17.92
CA ALA A 70 20.05 17.65 16.99
C ALA A 70 20.37 19.01 17.63
N LEU A 71 19.46 19.56 18.44
CA LEU A 71 19.69 20.80 19.19
C LEU A 71 20.81 20.64 20.21
N LEU A 72 20.82 19.54 20.96
CA LEU A 72 21.83 19.25 21.97
C LEU A 72 23.22 19.13 21.33
N LEU A 73 23.34 18.39 20.22
CA LEU A 73 24.61 18.26 19.48
C LEU A 73 25.04 19.58 18.84
N HIS A 74 24.10 20.34 18.26
CA HIS A 74 24.37 21.66 17.72
C HIS A 74 24.95 22.60 18.79
N TRP A 75 24.32 22.61 19.97
CA TRP A 75 24.77 23.40 21.11
C TRP A 75 26.15 22.96 21.60
N PHE A 76 26.38 21.65 21.71
CA PHE A 76 27.66 21.07 22.12
C PHE A 76 28.81 21.43 21.16
N ILE A 77 28.58 21.28 19.85
CA ILE A 77 29.56 21.64 18.80
C ILE A 77 29.87 23.15 18.83
N LYS A 78 28.86 23.99 19.02
CA LYS A 78 29.03 25.45 19.08
C LYS A 78 29.79 25.90 20.33
N ARG A 79 29.52 25.27 21.48
CA ARG A 79 30.17 25.58 22.76
C ARG A 79 31.60 25.05 22.83
N SER A 80 31.90 23.98 22.11
CA SER A 80 33.24 23.40 22.08
C SER A 80 34.27 24.33 21.44
N LYS A 81 35.42 24.51 22.12
CA LYS A 81 36.58 25.22 21.59
C LYS A 81 37.47 24.32 20.72
N SER A 82 37.33 23.00 20.85
CA SER A 82 38.17 22.03 20.13
C SER A 82 37.78 21.96 18.65
N LYS A 83 38.77 22.11 17.76
CA LYS A 83 38.58 21.89 16.32
C LYS A 83 38.21 20.43 16.02
N ALA A 84 38.73 19.48 16.79
CA ALA A 84 38.44 18.06 16.61
C ALA A 84 36.94 17.76 16.78
N VAL A 85 36.31 18.27 17.85
CA VAL A 85 34.88 18.06 18.11
C VAL A 85 33.99 18.61 16.99
N LYS A 86 34.39 19.74 16.39
CA LYS A 86 33.65 20.39 15.30
C LYS A 86 33.66 19.62 13.99
N TRP A 87 34.63 18.75 13.78
CA TRP A 87 34.78 17.97 12.55
C TRP A 87 34.43 16.49 12.76
N ILE A 88 34.87 15.90 13.88
CA ILE A 88 34.69 14.47 14.17
C ILE A 88 33.21 14.14 14.36
N ILE A 89 32.46 14.92 15.15
CA ILE A 89 31.04 14.61 15.43
C ILE A 89 30.22 14.63 14.13
N PRO A 90 30.25 15.69 13.29
CA PRO A 90 29.55 15.68 12.02
C PRO A 90 30.00 14.53 11.10
N SER A 91 31.30 14.22 11.04
CA SER A 91 31.83 13.16 10.17
C SER A 91 31.35 11.76 10.57
N ILE A 92 31.33 11.46 11.88
CA ILE A 92 30.80 10.19 12.38
C ILE A 92 29.31 10.09 12.05
N LEU A 93 28.54 11.17 12.26
CA LEU A 93 27.12 11.20 11.90
C LEU A 93 26.90 11.05 10.39
N THR A 94 27.77 11.61 9.54
CA THR A 94 27.74 11.37 8.09
C THR A 94 27.92 9.88 7.79
N LEU A 95 28.91 9.24 8.43
CA LEU A 95 29.20 7.84 8.19
C LEU A 95 28.02 6.96 8.61
N ILE A 96 27.38 7.25 9.74
CA ILE A 96 26.17 6.56 10.19
C ILE A 96 25.03 6.76 9.18
N LEU A 97 24.82 8.00 8.71
CA LEU A 97 23.81 8.30 7.69
C LEU A 97 24.06 7.50 6.40
N LEU A 98 25.28 7.53 5.86
CA LEU A 98 25.66 6.81 4.64
C LEU A 98 25.48 5.30 4.80
N THR A 99 25.90 4.74 5.95
CA THR A 99 25.72 3.32 6.26
C THR A 99 24.24 2.96 6.34
N SER A 100 23.42 3.83 6.94
CA SER A 100 21.98 3.63 7.06
C SER A 100 21.29 3.69 5.70
N VAL A 101 21.67 4.64 4.84
CA VAL A 101 21.17 4.74 3.46
C VAL A 101 21.58 3.51 2.65
N TYR A 102 22.83 3.06 2.78
CA TYR A 102 23.32 1.86 2.12
C TYR A 102 22.54 0.60 2.55
N ILE A 103 22.35 0.39 3.85
CA ILE A 103 21.56 -0.74 4.36
C ILE A 103 20.13 -0.68 3.84
N PHE A 104 19.49 0.49 3.92
CA PHE A 104 18.11 0.67 3.44
C PHE A 104 17.98 0.42 1.94
N SER A 105 18.99 0.81 1.14
CA SER A 105 18.92 0.76 -0.31
C SER A 105 19.28 -0.61 -0.88
N PHE A 106 20.24 -1.30 -0.27
CA PHE A 106 20.83 -2.53 -0.81
C PHE A 106 20.57 -3.77 0.03
N ASN A 107 20.04 -3.63 1.24
CA ASN A 107 19.62 -4.75 2.09
C ASN A 107 18.15 -4.62 2.55
N PRO A 108 17.19 -4.39 1.65
CA PRO A 108 15.78 -4.20 2.01
C PRO A 108 15.14 -5.46 2.60
N GLN A 109 15.78 -6.63 2.47
CA GLN A 109 15.34 -7.87 3.13
C GLN A 109 15.21 -7.72 4.66
N TRP A 110 16.01 -6.83 5.26
CA TRP A 110 15.89 -6.46 6.67
C TRP A 110 14.60 -5.69 6.95
N LEU A 111 13.94 -5.04 6.00
CA LEU A 111 12.61 -4.44 6.20
C LEU A 111 11.50 -5.49 6.09
N ILE A 112 11.65 -6.41 5.13
CA ILE A 112 10.61 -7.40 4.77
C ILE A 112 10.43 -8.44 5.87
N SER A 113 11.54 -9.01 6.36
CA SER A 113 11.54 -10.05 7.41
C SER A 113 10.84 -9.63 8.71
N TYR A 114 10.54 -8.33 8.86
CA TYR A 114 9.89 -7.75 10.03
C TYR A 114 8.47 -7.20 9.77
N SER A 115 8.05 -7.08 8.51
CA SER A 115 6.73 -6.53 8.15
C SER A 115 5.57 -7.55 8.14
N GLY A 116 5.89 -8.85 8.20
CA GLY A 116 4.96 -9.96 8.38
C GLY A 116 5.76 -11.13 8.98
N GLY A 117 5.47 -11.56 10.20
CA GLY A 117 4.74 -12.81 10.41
C GLY A 117 5.53 -13.98 9.85
N ASP A 118 6.23 -14.72 10.71
CA ASP A 118 7.04 -15.90 10.39
C ASP A 118 6.41 -16.70 9.21
N PRO A 119 6.92 -16.54 7.97
CA PRO A 119 6.19 -16.98 6.79
C PRO A 119 5.91 -18.47 6.84
N ILE A 120 6.80 -19.21 7.50
CA ILE A 120 6.79 -20.66 7.64
C ILE A 120 5.60 -21.16 8.48
N LYS A 121 5.08 -20.39 9.43
CA LYS A 121 3.96 -20.84 10.29
C LYS A 121 2.58 -20.74 9.62
N ASN A 122 2.46 -19.96 8.56
CA ASN A 122 1.18 -19.71 7.89
C ASN A 122 0.99 -20.48 6.58
N ILE A 123 2.00 -21.24 6.13
CA ILE A 123 1.84 -22.10 4.97
C ILE A 123 1.21 -23.40 5.47
N GLU A 124 -0.11 -23.51 5.37
CA GLU A 124 -0.79 -24.78 5.56
C GLU A 124 -0.18 -25.82 4.63
N ASN A 125 0.00 -27.06 5.11
CA ASN A 125 0.41 -28.20 4.28
C ASN A 125 -0.63 -28.43 3.17
N HIS A 126 -0.48 -27.74 2.06
CA HIS A 126 -1.31 -27.90 0.88
C HIS A 126 -0.83 -29.13 0.13
N GLN A 127 -1.14 -30.31 0.67
CA GLN A 127 -1.07 -31.55 -0.12
C GLN A 127 -2.16 -31.48 -1.19
N GLN A 128 -1.77 -31.01 -2.37
CA GLN A 128 -2.66 -30.82 -3.50
C GLN A 128 -3.09 -32.18 -4.05
N LYS A 129 -4.30 -32.62 -3.68
CA LYS A 129 -4.93 -33.84 -4.23
C LYS A 129 -5.34 -33.72 -5.71
N ASN A 130 -5.25 -32.54 -6.33
CA ASN A 130 -5.60 -32.33 -7.74
C ASN A 130 -4.72 -31.22 -8.36
N LYS A 131 -3.73 -31.61 -9.17
CA LYS A 131 -2.88 -30.68 -9.97
C LYS A 131 -3.59 -30.10 -11.20
N ASP A 132 -4.82 -30.53 -11.48
CA ASP A 132 -5.56 -30.13 -12.68
C ASP A 132 -6.22 -28.75 -12.60
N GLN A 133 -6.19 -28.10 -11.44
CA GLN A 133 -6.75 -26.75 -11.22
C GLN A 133 -5.66 -25.78 -10.80
N LEU A 134 -5.69 -24.58 -11.39
CA LEU A 134 -4.85 -23.47 -10.99
C LEU A 134 -5.29 -22.93 -9.62
N LYS A 135 -4.35 -22.80 -8.68
CA LYS A 135 -4.57 -22.23 -7.35
C LYS A 135 -3.46 -21.24 -7.02
N PHE A 136 -3.86 -20.09 -6.48
CA PHE A 136 -2.95 -19.08 -5.94
C PHE A 136 -2.99 -19.05 -4.42
N VAL A 137 -1.82 -18.96 -3.81
CA VAL A 137 -1.61 -18.68 -2.38
C VAL A 137 -0.86 -17.36 -2.28
N TYR A 138 -1.23 -16.51 -1.34
CA TYR A 138 -0.73 -15.13 -1.31
C TYR A 138 0.08 -14.83 -0.04
N GLY A 139 1.07 -13.95 -0.15
CA GLY A 139 1.76 -13.44 1.04
C GLY A 139 2.86 -12.40 0.77
N ALA A 140 3.69 -12.13 1.77
CA ALA A 140 4.80 -11.19 1.65
C ALA A 140 5.98 -11.77 0.84
N TYR A 141 6.97 -10.94 0.55
CA TYR A 141 8.17 -11.38 -0.18
C TYR A 141 8.84 -12.59 0.50
N PRO A 142 9.07 -13.69 -0.24
CA PRO A 142 9.62 -14.92 0.33
C PRO A 142 11.13 -14.81 0.48
N ASN A 143 11.65 -15.10 1.68
CA ASN A 143 13.08 -15.25 1.90
C ASN A 143 13.58 -16.63 1.38
N GLU A 144 14.89 -16.86 1.46
CA GLU A 144 15.50 -18.10 0.95
C GLU A 144 14.88 -19.38 1.55
N GLU A 145 14.66 -19.39 2.86
CA GLU A 145 14.06 -20.53 3.57
C GLU A 145 12.63 -20.80 3.11
N MET A 146 11.85 -19.74 2.88
CA MET A 146 10.50 -19.85 2.35
C MET A 146 10.51 -20.36 0.92
N ILE A 147 11.38 -19.86 0.04
CA ILE A 147 11.49 -20.35 -1.35
C ILE A 147 11.81 -21.84 -1.37
N LYS A 148 12.74 -22.28 -0.52
CA LYS A 148 13.06 -23.70 -0.35
C LYS A 148 11.83 -24.50 0.14
N SER A 149 11.14 -24.01 1.15
CA SER A 149 9.93 -24.65 1.70
C SER A 149 8.80 -24.75 0.68
N LEU A 150 8.56 -23.70 -0.11
CA LEU A 150 7.57 -23.72 -1.20
C LEU A 150 7.87 -24.82 -2.21
N LYS A 151 9.15 -25.01 -2.58
CA LYS A 151 9.55 -26.10 -3.46
C LYS A 151 9.30 -27.48 -2.85
N GLU A 152 9.67 -27.66 -1.57
CA GLU A 152 9.46 -28.92 -0.83
C GLU A 152 7.98 -29.28 -0.67
N GLN A 153 7.12 -28.26 -0.55
CA GLN A 153 5.66 -28.43 -0.46
C GLN A 153 4.98 -28.66 -1.81
N GLY A 154 5.73 -28.61 -2.92
CA GLY A 154 5.23 -28.94 -4.25
C GLY A 154 4.59 -27.78 -5.00
N TYR A 155 4.91 -26.53 -4.66
CA TYR A 155 4.54 -25.38 -5.48
C TYR A 155 5.21 -25.46 -6.86
N ASP A 156 4.44 -25.16 -7.90
CA ASP A 156 4.90 -25.19 -9.29
C ASP A 156 5.66 -23.90 -9.67
N GLY A 157 5.42 -22.80 -8.95
CA GLY A 157 6.17 -21.56 -9.13
C GLY A 157 5.83 -20.43 -8.14
N ILE A 158 6.58 -19.34 -8.27
CA ILE A 158 6.40 -18.08 -7.55
C ILE A 158 6.07 -17.00 -8.58
N ILE A 159 5.06 -16.18 -8.28
CA ILE A 159 4.67 -15.01 -9.07
C ILE A 159 5.05 -13.76 -8.29
N SER A 160 6.01 -13.02 -8.81
CA SER A 160 6.53 -11.79 -8.21
C SER A 160 5.83 -10.58 -8.81
N LEU A 161 5.17 -9.79 -7.95
CA LEU A 161 4.52 -8.52 -8.31
C LEU A 161 5.43 -7.30 -8.13
N LEU A 162 6.72 -7.52 -7.84
CA LEU A 162 7.73 -6.47 -7.70
C LEU A 162 8.00 -5.77 -9.04
N HIS A 163 8.37 -4.49 -9.00
CA HIS A 163 8.55 -3.66 -10.17
C HIS A 163 9.90 -2.93 -10.14
N GLU A 164 10.66 -3.01 -11.25
CA GLU A 164 12.02 -2.46 -11.37
C GLU A 164 12.11 -0.94 -11.14
N MET A 165 11.04 -0.21 -11.44
CA MET A 165 10.96 1.24 -11.24
C MET A 165 10.80 1.66 -9.77
N VAL A 166 10.56 0.72 -8.83
CA VAL A 166 10.45 1.01 -7.40
C VAL A 166 11.85 0.96 -6.75
N ILE A 167 12.67 1.94 -7.15
CA ILE A 167 14.06 2.10 -6.72
C ILE A 167 14.11 2.65 -5.28
N PRO A 168 15.08 2.23 -4.46
CA PRO A 168 16.13 1.24 -4.73
C PRO A 168 15.79 -0.19 -4.33
N ALA A 169 14.70 -0.39 -3.58
CA ALA A 169 14.48 -1.63 -2.85
C ALA A 169 14.07 -2.81 -3.75
N GLU A 170 13.09 -2.63 -4.64
CA GLU A 170 12.52 -3.76 -5.40
C GLU A 170 13.50 -4.38 -6.42
N PRO A 171 14.33 -3.61 -7.15
CA PRO A 171 15.32 -4.19 -8.06
C PRO A 171 16.32 -5.13 -7.38
N ALA A 172 16.80 -4.78 -6.19
CA ALA A 172 17.71 -5.64 -5.43
C ALA A 172 17.04 -6.96 -5.05
N LEU A 173 15.78 -6.88 -4.60
CA LEU A 173 14.99 -8.05 -4.22
C LEU A 173 14.66 -8.97 -5.39
N MET A 174 14.32 -8.40 -6.54
CA MET A 174 14.06 -9.19 -7.75
C MET A 174 15.30 -9.98 -8.19
N LYS A 175 16.48 -9.38 -8.05
CA LYS A 175 17.75 -10.06 -8.34
C LYS A 175 17.97 -11.23 -7.37
N ASP A 176 17.85 -10.98 -6.07
CA ASP A 176 18.02 -12.00 -5.03
C ASP A 176 17.03 -13.16 -5.22
N GLU A 177 15.76 -12.84 -5.47
CA GLU A 177 14.70 -13.80 -5.73
C GLU A 177 15.02 -14.69 -6.94
N ASN A 178 15.48 -14.10 -8.04
CA ASN A 178 15.84 -14.85 -9.24
C ASN A 178 17.02 -15.81 -9.00
N GLU A 179 18.06 -15.36 -8.28
CA GLU A 179 19.21 -16.20 -7.94
C GLU A 179 18.80 -17.38 -7.05
N ILE A 180 17.93 -17.13 -6.05
CA ILE A 180 17.44 -18.17 -5.13
C ILE A 180 16.49 -19.14 -5.86
N ALA A 181 15.58 -18.64 -6.71
CA ALA A 181 14.65 -19.48 -7.46
C ALA A 181 15.38 -20.45 -8.39
N ILE A 182 16.43 -19.99 -9.08
CA ILE A 182 17.32 -20.83 -9.89
C ILE A 182 18.02 -21.87 -9.02
N LYS A 183 18.57 -21.46 -7.86
CA LYS A 183 19.28 -22.35 -6.93
C LYS A 183 18.42 -23.53 -6.45
N TYR A 184 17.13 -23.31 -6.16
CA TYR A 184 16.21 -24.34 -5.67
C TYR A 184 15.32 -24.96 -6.76
N GLY A 185 15.45 -24.53 -8.02
CA GLY A 185 14.71 -25.09 -9.15
C GLY A 185 13.20 -24.88 -9.07
N ILE A 186 12.76 -23.71 -8.61
CA ILE A 186 11.36 -23.28 -8.63
C ILE A 186 11.15 -22.24 -9.73
N LYS A 187 10.05 -22.32 -10.48
CA LYS A 187 9.75 -21.39 -11.58
C LYS A 187 9.45 -20.02 -10.98
N LEU A 188 10.22 -19.00 -11.35
CA LEU A 188 9.92 -17.60 -11.03
C LEU A 188 9.22 -16.94 -12.23
N ILE A 189 8.09 -16.30 -11.98
CA ILE A 189 7.27 -15.62 -12.97
C ILE A 189 7.16 -14.15 -12.55
N ASN A 190 7.72 -13.26 -13.36
CA ASN A 190 7.67 -11.83 -13.08
C ASN A 190 6.43 -11.22 -13.71
N MET A 191 5.53 -10.71 -12.88
CA MET A 191 4.31 -9.99 -13.26
C MET A 191 4.33 -8.62 -12.57
N PRO A 192 5.23 -7.71 -13.01
CA PRO A 192 5.53 -6.51 -12.26
C PRO A 192 4.31 -5.59 -12.16
N MET A 193 3.97 -5.15 -10.95
CA MET A 193 2.85 -4.26 -10.70
C MET A 193 3.31 -2.99 -9.99
N MET A 194 2.88 -1.85 -10.50
CA MET A 194 3.04 -0.56 -9.83
C MET A 194 2.21 -0.54 -8.54
N PRO A 195 2.68 0.17 -7.49
CA PRO A 195 1.90 0.32 -6.27
C PRO A 195 0.70 1.26 -6.43
N TRP A 196 0.61 1.97 -7.56
CA TRP A 196 -0.53 2.77 -8.00
C TRP A 196 -1.27 2.10 -9.16
N ILE A 197 -2.47 2.58 -9.47
CA ILE A 197 -3.37 1.94 -10.44
C ILE A 197 -2.89 2.02 -11.90
N SER A 198 -2.23 3.11 -12.27
CA SER A 198 -1.80 3.37 -13.64
C SER A 198 -0.58 2.55 -14.04
N GLY A 199 -0.62 1.93 -15.23
CA GLY A 199 0.49 1.14 -15.78
C GLY A 199 0.42 -0.37 -15.51
N ASN A 200 -0.66 -0.87 -14.90
CA ASN A 200 -0.83 -2.30 -14.59
C ASN A 200 -1.54 -3.10 -15.70
N GLU A 201 -1.99 -2.46 -16.79
CA GLU A 201 -2.82 -3.09 -17.83
C GLU A 201 -2.12 -4.29 -18.47
N LYS A 202 -0.83 -4.14 -18.78
CA LYS A 202 -0.01 -5.23 -19.35
C LYS A 202 0.10 -6.42 -18.41
N THR A 203 0.20 -6.15 -17.11
CA THR A 203 0.35 -7.19 -16.10
C THR A 203 -0.96 -7.93 -15.88
N LEU A 204 -2.09 -7.23 -15.91
CA LEU A 204 -3.41 -7.86 -15.86
C LEU A 204 -3.68 -8.72 -17.10
N GLN A 205 -3.25 -8.27 -18.28
CA GLN A 205 -3.31 -9.08 -19.50
C GLN A 205 -2.41 -10.33 -19.39
N ALA A 206 -1.16 -10.18 -18.94
CA ALA A 206 -0.27 -11.32 -18.74
C ALA A 206 -0.82 -12.29 -17.67
N ALA A 207 -1.43 -11.77 -16.61
CA ALA A 207 -2.10 -12.58 -15.60
C ALA A 207 -3.29 -13.35 -16.19
N LYS A 208 -4.10 -12.72 -17.05
CA LYS A 208 -5.19 -13.39 -17.77
C LYS A 208 -4.66 -14.53 -18.65
N GLU A 209 -3.67 -14.25 -19.50
CA GLU A 209 -3.07 -15.26 -20.38
C GLU A 209 -2.46 -16.41 -19.57
N PHE A 210 -1.82 -16.11 -18.44
CA PHE A 210 -1.29 -17.12 -17.53
C PHE A 210 -2.42 -17.98 -16.93
N ILE A 211 -3.49 -17.34 -16.45
CA ILE A 211 -4.64 -18.01 -15.84
C ILE A 211 -5.34 -18.96 -16.82
N GLU A 212 -5.45 -18.58 -18.08
CA GLU A 212 -6.11 -19.37 -19.12
C GLU A 212 -5.29 -20.60 -19.55
N ASN A 213 -3.97 -20.53 -19.46
CA ASN A 213 -3.07 -21.54 -20.04
C ASN A 213 -2.37 -22.44 -19.01
N GLU A 214 -2.23 -21.99 -17.76
CA GLU A 214 -1.40 -22.66 -16.76
C GLU A 214 -2.26 -23.38 -15.70
N LYS A 215 -1.66 -24.38 -15.07
CA LYS A 215 -2.25 -25.18 -13.99
C LYS A 215 -1.21 -25.40 -12.89
N GLY A 216 -1.66 -25.67 -11.69
CA GLY A 216 -0.78 -25.94 -10.56
C GLY A 216 -0.96 -24.98 -9.40
N LEU A 217 -0.02 -25.01 -8.47
CA LEU A 217 -0.02 -24.22 -7.24
C LEU A 217 1.08 -23.16 -7.29
N TYR A 218 0.68 -21.89 -7.25
CA TYR A 218 1.59 -20.76 -7.33
C TYR A 218 1.49 -19.88 -6.10
N TYR A 219 2.65 -19.43 -5.60
CA TYR A 219 2.75 -18.45 -4.54
C TYR A 219 2.87 -17.05 -5.15
N VAL A 220 1.94 -16.15 -4.86
CA VAL A 220 1.91 -14.78 -5.37
C VAL A 220 2.30 -13.83 -4.25
N HIS A 221 3.28 -12.97 -4.48
CA HIS A 221 3.69 -11.98 -3.49
C HIS A 221 3.93 -10.60 -4.08
N CYS A 222 3.90 -9.61 -3.19
CA CYS A 222 4.49 -8.31 -3.43
C CYS A 222 5.45 -7.98 -2.29
N TYR A 223 5.84 -6.71 -2.13
CA TYR A 223 6.75 -6.32 -1.04
C TYR A 223 6.18 -6.65 0.36
N LEU A 224 4.99 -6.12 0.70
CA LEU A 224 4.35 -6.31 2.02
C LEU A 224 3.24 -7.38 2.03
N GLY A 225 2.86 -7.89 0.87
CA GLY A 225 1.79 -8.88 0.74
C GLY A 225 0.36 -8.36 0.99
N ARG A 226 0.08 -7.07 0.74
CA ARG A 226 -1.23 -6.46 1.02
C ARG A 226 -1.92 -5.91 -0.23
N ASP A 227 -1.58 -4.68 -0.63
CA ASP A 227 -2.38 -3.91 -1.59
C ASP A 227 -2.34 -4.48 -3.02
N ARG A 228 -1.14 -4.65 -3.60
CA ARG A 228 -0.97 -5.26 -4.94
C ARG A 228 -1.50 -6.69 -5.04
N ILE A 229 -1.45 -7.43 -3.94
CA ILE A 229 -1.99 -8.79 -3.86
C ILE A 229 -3.51 -8.77 -3.95
N ASN A 230 -4.18 -7.87 -3.22
CA ASN A 230 -5.62 -7.76 -3.27
C ASN A 230 -6.11 -7.38 -4.67
N ILE A 231 -5.40 -6.49 -5.36
CA ILE A 231 -5.67 -6.14 -6.75
C ILE A 231 -5.53 -7.37 -7.66
N PHE A 232 -4.39 -8.08 -7.58
CA PHE A 232 -4.17 -9.28 -8.38
C PHE A 232 -5.22 -10.36 -8.10
N LYS A 233 -5.56 -10.58 -6.82
CA LYS A 233 -6.59 -11.53 -6.39
C LYS A 233 -7.96 -11.17 -6.95
N SER A 234 -8.32 -9.88 -6.90
CA SER A 234 -9.57 -9.34 -7.46
C SER A 234 -9.62 -9.58 -8.98
N ALA A 235 -8.57 -9.25 -9.71
CA ALA A 235 -8.47 -9.51 -11.14
C ALA A 235 -8.53 -11.02 -11.46
N ALA A 236 -7.80 -11.86 -10.73
CA ALA A 236 -7.81 -13.32 -10.93
C ALA A 236 -9.20 -13.94 -10.72
N LYS A 237 -9.98 -13.42 -9.78
CA LYS A 237 -11.37 -13.83 -9.53
C LYS A 237 -12.29 -13.52 -10.71
N LYS A 238 -12.08 -12.38 -11.39
CA LYS A 238 -12.81 -12.03 -12.62
C LYS A 238 -12.63 -13.10 -13.70
N TYR A 239 -11.42 -13.65 -13.80
CA TYR A 239 -11.08 -14.70 -14.76
C TYR A 239 -11.39 -16.13 -14.27
N GLY A 240 -12.16 -16.27 -13.18
CA GLY A 240 -12.70 -17.56 -12.74
C GLY A 240 -11.75 -18.43 -11.91
N VAL A 241 -10.63 -17.88 -11.42
CA VAL A 241 -9.69 -18.65 -10.58
C VAL A 241 -10.24 -18.83 -9.17
N LYS A 242 -10.21 -20.07 -8.68
CA LYS A 242 -10.45 -20.37 -7.26
C LYS A 242 -9.23 -19.92 -6.45
N THR A 243 -9.39 -18.82 -5.74
CA THR A 243 -8.41 -18.35 -4.76
C THR A 243 -8.63 -19.08 -3.43
N SER A 244 -7.57 -19.50 -2.73
CA SER A 244 -7.77 -19.94 -1.34
C SER A 244 -8.25 -18.77 -0.49
N LEU A 245 -9.20 -19.05 0.41
CA LEU A 245 -9.58 -18.15 1.49
C LEU A 245 -8.42 -18.07 2.49
N ASP A 246 -7.45 -17.20 2.22
CA ASP A 246 -6.39 -16.93 3.17
C ASP A 246 -6.93 -16.00 4.27
N LYS A 247 -7.02 -16.51 5.50
CA LYS A 247 -7.47 -15.80 6.71
C LYS A 247 -6.61 -14.60 7.12
N ASN A 248 -5.48 -14.37 6.44
CA ASN A 248 -4.44 -13.41 6.86
C ASN A 248 -4.25 -12.22 5.92
N ILE A 249 -5.01 -12.12 4.82
CA ILE A 249 -4.98 -10.92 3.98
C ILE A 249 -6.04 -9.96 4.52
N THR A 250 -5.62 -8.97 5.29
CA THR A 250 -6.53 -7.92 5.75
C THR A 250 -6.90 -7.02 4.58
N THR A 251 -8.18 -7.01 4.23
CA THR A 251 -8.74 -6.04 3.29
C THR A 251 -8.99 -4.75 4.07
N ARG A 252 -8.48 -3.63 3.57
CA ARG A 252 -8.78 -2.32 4.17
C ARG A 252 -10.23 -1.94 3.87
N THR A 253 -10.91 -1.43 4.87
CA THR A 253 -12.26 -0.90 4.78
C THR A 253 -12.23 0.62 4.77
N MET A 254 -13.33 1.27 4.36
CA MET A 254 -13.38 2.74 4.33
C MET A 254 -13.25 3.33 5.74
N GLU A 255 -13.70 2.59 6.73
CA GLU A 255 -13.66 2.94 8.14
C GLU A 255 -12.21 3.07 8.66
N ASP A 256 -11.23 2.48 7.98
CA ASP A 256 -9.82 2.55 8.37
C ASP A 256 -9.18 3.91 8.04
N GLN A 257 -9.74 4.68 7.10
CA GLN A 257 -9.26 6.01 6.71
C GLN A 257 -10.41 7.03 6.69
N PRO A 258 -10.56 7.85 7.74
CA PRO A 258 -11.69 8.75 7.83
C PRO A 258 -11.64 9.93 6.85
N ASN A 259 -10.44 10.30 6.41
CA ASN A 259 -10.22 11.48 5.58
C ASN A 259 -9.58 11.07 4.26
N TRP A 260 -10.23 11.40 3.16
CA TRP A 260 -9.71 11.19 1.81
C TRP A 260 -9.05 12.49 1.34
N GLU A 261 -8.11 12.39 0.41
CA GLU A 261 -7.35 13.57 -0.04
C GLU A 261 -8.25 14.67 -0.62
N ARG A 262 -9.38 14.26 -1.22
CA ARG A 262 -10.33 15.16 -1.89
C ARG A 262 -11.59 15.47 -1.06
N GLY A 263 -11.64 15.05 0.19
CA GLY A 263 -12.77 15.33 1.10
C GLY A 263 -13.07 14.19 2.07
N ASP A 264 -14.11 14.36 2.87
CA ASP A 264 -14.57 13.30 3.78
C ASP A 264 -15.47 12.31 3.02
N TYR A 265 -15.56 11.08 3.54
CA TYR A 265 -16.57 10.12 3.10
C TYR A 265 -17.79 10.13 4.02
N PHE A 266 -18.92 9.69 3.49
CA PHE A 266 -20.19 9.60 4.20
C PHE A 266 -20.76 8.21 4.06
N LYS A 267 -21.07 7.55 5.18
CA LYS A 267 -21.85 6.31 5.18
C LYS A 267 -23.33 6.71 5.07
N LEU A 268 -23.93 6.46 3.90
CA LEU A 268 -25.32 6.80 3.64
C LEU A 268 -26.26 5.78 4.28
N GLU A 269 -25.91 4.50 4.19
CA GLU A 269 -26.58 3.39 4.86
C GLU A 269 -25.61 2.20 5.02
N GLU A 270 -26.06 1.10 5.61
CA GLU A 270 -25.23 -0.10 5.73
C GLU A 270 -24.83 -0.65 4.34
N GLY A 271 -23.51 -0.71 4.11
CA GLY A 271 -22.93 -1.14 2.85
C GLY A 271 -23.01 -0.14 1.70
N VAL A 272 -23.34 1.14 1.94
CA VAL A 272 -23.40 2.18 0.91
C VAL A 272 -22.67 3.45 1.37
N TYR A 273 -21.68 3.85 0.59
CA TYR A 273 -20.75 4.92 0.94
C TYR A 273 -20.70 5.95 -0.16
N LEU A 274 -20.68 7.24 0.21
CA LEU A 274 -20.41 8.35 -0.68
C LEU A 274 -19.01 8.90 -0.41
N THR A 275 -18.16 8.93 -1.43
CA THR A 275 -16.78 9.44 -1.34
C THR A 275 -16.53 10.54 -2.36
N PRO A 276 -15.44 11.32 -2.20
CA PRO A 276 -14.92 12.09 -3.32
C PRO A 276 -14.27 11.14 -4.33
N TYR A 277 -13.85 11.68 -5.48
CA TYR A 277 -13.17 10.89 -6.50
C TYR A 277 -11.85 10.36 -5.92
N PRO A 278 -11.62 9.03 -5.89
CA PRO A 278 -10.42 8.46 -5.28
C PRO A 278 -9.13 8.88 -5.98
N THR A 279 -8.04 9.04 -5.25
CA THR A 279 -6.69 9.09 -5.84
C THR A 279 -6.25 7.71 -6.30
N ASP A 280 -5.14 7.62 -7.05
CA ASP A 280 -4.62 6.33 -7.53
C ASP A 280 -4.27 5.38 -6.35
N ASP A 281 -3.78 5.96 -5.25
CA ASP A 281 -3.46 5.23 -4.02
C ASP A 281 -4.74 4.79 -3.30
N GLU A 282 -5.73 5.67 -3.17
CA GLU A 282 -7.03 5.34 -2.55
C GLU A 282 -7.80 4.27 -3.35
N PHE A 283 -7.75 4.35 -4.69
CA PHE A 283 -8.27 3.30 -5.57
C PHE A 283 -7.62 1.95 -5.27
N THR A 284 -6.29 1.93 -5.18
CA THR A 284 -5.51 0.71 -4.94
C THR A 284 -5.79 0.13 -3.56
N MET A 285 -5.86 0.97 -2.53
CA MET A 285 -5.97 0.55 -1.14
C MET A 285 -7.39 0.14 -0.74
N PHE A 286 -8.42 0.84 -1.22
CA PHE A 286 -9.79 0.72 -0.72
C PHE A 286 -10.82 0.26 -1.76
N VAL A 287 -10.64 0.65 -3.03
CA VAL A 287 -11.66 0.38 -4.06
C VAL A 287 -11.41 -0.96 -4.73
N LEU A 288 -10.20 -1.20 -5.22
CA LEU A 288 -9.85 -2.38 -6.02
C LEU A 288 -9.58 -3.65 -5.18
N ASN A 289 -9.72 -3.58 -3.86
CA ASN A 289 -9.27 -4.60 -2.93
C ASN A 289 -10.29 -5.76 -2.68
N ASP A 290 -11.30 -5.91 -3.56
CA ASP A 290 -12.45 -6.84 -3.47
C ASP A 290 -13.44 -6.55 -2.30
N TYR A 291 -13.30 -5.43 -1.58
CA TYR A 291 -14.32 -5.01 -0.60
C TYR A 291 -15.61 -4.58 -1.29
N PHE A 292 -15.53 -3.59 -2.18
CA PHE A 292 -16.68 -3.12 -2.96
C PHE A 292 -17.06 -4.10 -4.05
N LYS A 293 -18.37 -4.28 -4.25
CA LYS A 293 -18.92 -5.08 -5.35
C LYS A 293 -19.42 -4.21 -6.49
N THR A 294 -19.89 -3.00 -6.16
CA THR A 294 -20.36 -2.03 -7.15
C THR A 294 -19.73 -0.67 -6.91
N VAL A 295 -19.33 0.00 -7.99
CA VAL A 295 -18.90 1.40 -8.00
C VAL A 295 -19.83 2.20 -8.89
N ILE A 296 -20.38 3.28 -8.37
CA ILE A 296 -21.28 4.19 -9.08
C ILE A 296 -20.62 5.56 -9.18
N SER A 297 -20.30 5.96 -10.39
CA SER A 297 -19.69 7.26 -10.69
C SER A 297 -20.77 8.29 -10.98
N LEU A 298 -20.78 9.37 -10.19
CA LEU A 298 -21.77 10.46 -10.28
C LEU A 298 -21.29 11.62 -11.16
N LEU A 299 -20.14 11.47 -11.83
CA LEU A 299 -19.52 12.53 -12.62
C LEU A 299 -20.41 12.93 -13.82
N ASP A 300 -20.63 14.22 -14.00
CA ASP A 300 -21.43 14.75 -15.12
C ASP A 300 -20.63 14.69 -16.44
N ASN A 301 -21.21 14.07 -17.47
CA ASN A 301 -20.66 14.02 -18.82
C ASN A 301 -20.58 15.40 -19.49
N ASN A 302 -21.43 16.33 -19.10
CA ASN A 302 -21.49 17.64 -19.74
C ASN A 302 -20.37 18.58 -19.26
N VAL A 303 -19.65 18.20 -18.20
CA VAL A 303 -18.50 18.94 -17.68
C VAL A 303 -17.24 18.41 -18.35
N VAL A 304 -16.59 19.26 -19.15
CA VAL A 304 -15.38 18.89 -19.92
C VAL A 304 -14.28 18.35 -19.01
N ASP A 305 -14.12 18.90 -17.81
CA ASP A 305 -13.10 18.48 -16.85
C ASP A 305 -13.34 17.07 -16.28
N ASN A 306 -14.58 16.55 -16.34
CA ASN A 306 -14.91 15.20 -15.87
C ASN A 306 -14.58 14.11 -16.90
N GLN A 307 -14.55 14.45 -18.19
CA GLN A 307 -14.38 13.48 -19.28
C GLN A 307 -13.11 12.60 -19.15
N PRO A 308 -11.92 13.15 -18.83
CA PRO A 308 -10.73 12.33 -18.64
C PRO A 308 -10.86 11.32 -17.48
N TRP A 309 -11.58 11.70 -16.41
CA TRP A 309 -11.77 10.85 -15.23
C TRP A 309 -12.74 9.71 -15.50
N ILE A 310 -13.83 9.98 -16.21
CA ILE A 310 -14.82 8.97 -16.60
C ILE A 310 -14.16 7.94 -17.52
N ALA A 311 -13.45 8.38 -18.56
CA ALA A 311 -12.72 7.48 -19.46
C ALA A 311 -11.67 6.64 -18.72
N LYS A 312 -11.01 7.21 -17.70
CA LYS A 312 -10.06 6.47 -16.85
C LYS A 312 -10.76 5.38 -16.04
N GLU A 313 -11.92 5.66 -15.45
CA GLU A 313 -12.68 4.68 -14.67
C GLU A 313 -13.22 3.54 -15.52
N GLU A 314 -13.82 3.87 -16.65
CA GLU A 314 -14.32 2.87 -17.61
C GLU A 314 -13.20 1.89 -18.01
N LYS A 315 -12.01 2.44 -18.28
CA LYS A 315 -10.83 1.62 -18.57
C LYS A 315 -10.42 0.76 -17.38
N ILE A 316 -10.32 1.33 -16.18
CA ILE A 316 -9.95 0.61 -14.96
C ILE A 316 -10.90 -0.57 -14.72
N PHE A 317 -12.21 -0.31 -14.62
CA PHE A 317 -13.18 -1.33 -14.23
C PHE A 317 -13.42 -2.39 -15.32
N THR A 318 -12.95 -2.16 -16.54
CA THR A 318 -12.87 -3.20 -17.59
C THR A 318 -12.00 -4.37 -17.18
N ASP A 319 -11.03 -4.21 -16.27
CA ASP A 319 -10.11 -5.28 -15.86
C ASP A 319 -10.44 -5.91 -14.51
N TYR A 320 -11.41 -5.37 -13.77
CA TYR A 320 -11.78 -5.83 -12.42
C TYR A 320 -13.19 -6.43 -12.33
N PRO A 321 -13.49 -7.31 -11.36
CA PRO A 321 -14.78 -8.01 -11.26
C PRO A 321 -15.92 -7.13 -10.74
N MET A 322 -15.64 -5.89 -10.33
CA MET A 322 -16.63 -4.99 -9.77
C MET A 322 -17.58 -4.48 -10.85
N ASN A 323 -18.84 -4.28 -10.46
CA ASN A 323 -19.85 -3.67 -11.32
C ASN A 323 -19.67 -2.15 -11.34
N TYR A 324 -19.24 -1.60 -12.48
CA TYR A 324 -19.15 -0.15 -12.66
C TYR A 324 -20.41 0.38 -13.34
N VAL A 325 -21.00 1.41 -12.75
CA VAL A 325 -22.16 2.12 -13.30
C VAL A 325 -21.86 3.60 -13.35
N HIS A 326 -21.80 4.18 -14.55
CA HIS A 326 -21.78 5.62 -14.70
C HIS A 326 -23.22 6.16 -14.62
N TYR A 327 -23.51 6.96 -13.60
CA TYR A 327 -24.82 7.58 -13.37
C TYR A 327 -24.63 9.11 -13.24
N PRO A 328 -24.52 9.84 -14.36
CA PRO A 328 -24.16 11.25 -14.35
C PRO A 328 -25.23 12.09 -13.67
N LEU A 329 -24.84 12.89 -12.68
CA LEU A 329 -25.73 13.85 -12.03
C LEU A 329 -25.54 15.24 -12.61
N VAL A 330 -26.60 15.79 -13.18
CA VAL A 330 -26.63 17.15 -13.72
C VAL A 330 -26.97 18.17 -12.63
N SER A 331 -26.65 19.44 -12.88
CA SER A 331 -26.85 20.57 -11.94
C SER A 331 -28.29 20.78 -11.44
N THR A 332 -29.29 20.17 -12.08
CA THR A 332 -30.70 20.20 -11.68
C THR A 332 -31.14 19.00 -10.82
N PHE A 333 -30.19 18.38 -10.11
CA PHE A 333 -30.45 17.22 -9.24
C PHE A 333 -31.52 17.54 -8.18
N ASN A 334 -32.58 16.72 -8.15
CA ASN A 334 -33.71 16.91 -7.25
C ASN A 334 -34.13 15.59 -6.57
N GLN A 335 -35.19 15.63 -5.75
CA GLN A 335 -35.66 14.46 -5.01
C GLN A 335 -36.01 13.26 -5.90
N LYS A 336 -36.58 13.48 -7.09
CA LYS A 336 -36.91 12.41 -8.03
C LYS A 336 -35.65 11.70 -8.54
N ASP A 337 -34.58 12.45 -8.77
CA ASP A 337 -33.30 11.90 -9.22
C ASP A 337 -32.62 11.11 -8.08
N LEU A 338 -32.78 11.57 -6.84
CA LEU A 338 -32.33 10.85 -5.64
C LEU A 338 -33.11 9.55 -5.43
N ASP A 339 -34.42 9.56 -5.62
CA ASP A 339 -35.26 8.35 -5.52
C ASP A 339 -34.89 7.34 -6.62
N ALA A 340 -34.58 7.81 -7.83
CA ALA A 340 -34.06 6.99 -8.91
C ALA A 340 -32.68 6.41 -8.59
N LEU A 341 -31.78 7.20 -7.98
CA LEU A 341 -30.48 6.74 -7.51
C LEU A 341 -30.63 5.67 -6.42
N LYS A 342 -31.54 5.87 -5.45
CA LYS A 342 -31.87 4.86 -4.41
C LYS A 342 -32.40 3.57 -5.04
N ALA A 343 -33.29 3.67 -6.02
CA ALA A 343 -33.80 2.52 -6.76
C ALA A 343 -32.66 1.77 -7.46
N LEU A 344 -31.73 2.49 -8.11
CA LEU A 344 -30.55 1.89 -8.73
C LEU A 344 -29.68 1.17 -7.69
N ILE A 345 -29.32 1.82 -6.58
CA ILE A 345 -28.51 1.23 -5.49
C ILE A 345 -29.12 -0.08 -5.00
N ASN A 346 -30.44 -0.12 -4.80
CA ASN A 346 -31.16 -1.31 -4.32
C ASN A 346 -31.13 -2.51 -5.29
N THR A 347 -30.83 -2.28 -6.58
CA THR A 347 -30.70 -3.36 -7.58
C THR A 347 -29.29 -3.94 -7.67
N LYS A 348 -28.31 -3.34 -6.96
CA LYS A 348 -26.89 -3.68 -7.10
C LYS A 348 -26.37 -4.44 -5.88
N GLU A 349 -25.27 -5.15 -6.10
CA GLU A 349 -24.62 -5.92 -5.04
C GLU A 349 -23.83 -4.98 -4.12
N LYS A 350 -24.03 -5.15 -2.80
CA LYS A 350 -23.32 -4.43 -1.74
C LYS A 350 -22.03 -5.15 -1.34
N PRO A 351 -21.00 -4.45 -0.82
CA PRO A 351 -20.92 -3.00 -0.58
C PRO A 351 -20.82 -2.16 -1.86
N ILE A 352 -21.42 -0.96 -1.83
CA ILE A 352 -21.49 -0.01 -2.95
C ILE A 352 -20.69 1.25 -2.61
N LEU A 353 -19.82 1.65 -3.53
CA LEU A 353 -19.12 2.93 -3.51
C LEU A 353 -19.81 3.89 -4.49
N LEU A 354 -20.37 4.98 -3.99
CA LEU A 354 -20.79 6.12 -4.78
C LEU A 354 -19.70 7.18 -4.69
N HIS A 355 -19.35 7.81 -5.80
CA HIS A 355 -18.42 8.93 -5.75
C HIS A 355 -18.82 10.08 -6.68
N GLY A 356 -18.71 11.29 -6.15
CA GLY A 356 -18.67 12.52 -6.93
C GLY A 356 -17.23 12.98 -7.14
N PHE A 357 -17.00 14.15 -7.75
CA PHE A 357 -15.64 14.70 -7.81
C PHE A 357 -15.18 15.17 -6.42
N LEU A 358 -16.00 15.99 -5.77
CA LEU A 358 -15.82 16.40 -4.37
C LEU A 358 -17.08 16.10 -3.55
N THR A 359 -16.91 15.82 -2.25
CA THR A 359 -18.06 15.65 -1.35
C THR A 359 -18.63 16.97 -0.85
N ILE A 360 -17.93 18.07 -1.07
CA ILE A 360 -18.41 19.43 -0.76
C ILE A 360 -19.32 20.03 -1.84
N ASP A 361 -19.44 19.37 -2.99
CA ASP A 361 -20.25 19.84 -4.11
C ASP A 361 -21.74 19.89 -3.73
N PRO A 362 -22.53 20.80 -4.31
CA PRO A 362 -23.96 20.96 -3.97
C PRO A 362 -24.75 19.65 -4.10
N ILE A 363 -24.43 18.83 -5.09
CA ILE A 363 -25.09 17.54 -5.34
C ILE A 363 -24.74 16.54 -4.22
N SER A 364 -23.45 16.39 -3.89
CA SER A 364 -23.00 15.52 -2.81
C SER A 364 -23.63 15.91 -1.48
N LYS A 365 -23.67 17.22 -1.16
CA LYS A 365 -24.36 17.73 0.03
C LYS A 365 -25.86 17.46 0.02
N PHE A 366 -26.51 17.61 -1.13
CA PHE A 366 -27.93 17.31 -1.28
C PHE A 366 -28.21 15.83 -1.00
N ILE A 367 -27.40 14.92 -1.55
CA ILE A 367 -27.49 13.48 -1.27
C ILE A 367 -27.32 13.23 0.22
N VAL A 368 -26.25 13.72 0.85
CA VAL A 368 -26.01 13.50 2.29
C VAL A 368 -27.16 14.01 3.17
N ALA A 369 -27.81 15.11 2.78
CA ALA A 369 -28.89 15.71 3.57
C ALA A 369 -30.27 15.05 3.37
N HIS A 370 -30.51 14.36 2.24
CA HIS A 370 -31.83 13.84 1.87
C HIS A 370 -31.86 12.33 1.58
N TYR A 371 -30.70 11.68 1.60
CA TYR A 371 -30.58 10.23 1.55
C TYR A 371 -31.05 9.65 2.88
#